data_AF-A0A660VL82-F1
#
_entry.id   AF-A0A660VL82-F1
#
_cell.length_a   1.000
_cell.length_b   1.000
_cell.length_c   1.000
_cell.angle_alpha   90.00
_cell.angle_beta   90.00
_cell.angle_gamma   90.00
#
_symmetry.space_group_name_H-M   'P 1'
#
loop_
_entity.id
_entity.type
_entity.pdbx_description
1 polymer ?
#
loop_
_entity_poly.entity_id
_entity_poly.type
_entity_poly.pdbx_seq_one_letter_code
_entity_poly.pdbx_strand_id
1 'polypeptide(L)'
;MLALLVSACLLALPASADEIQERLSRNLYSYFFRPEPLTVRPSLKGYHLPLGQTAFLESDSALSALGDPAVSALRKNGFVISPALSSPSVGGWLDAAEKRGVPLLVTVDLVAWLAWRVMGRLREMRTSEDNLRGLEHLAAAVLDRLASQENALVEKNGVKGRACRLARRYFSVLICLLAGSGDACDEVAARELALIRAAEKPAPSPLFGYRMDYSLFALPEGTDPASRDARAFLALRWLQTPSFVLPDAPQVGNGVTREQARVQTVAASLISVFLFQSTWYPYFHRFYQLGSIISGISPVLTTYDYMEPLESVVGFCGDPLPLADDTVLARFVDSLRSRKPLEPHSFFVLPRERPPEGDESPAFFAAPHAMHLEPPRRILADAVCTRLLYPFVGKFIGTGDPPTGKPARIYPTPWDLVMLLGHRSAERWLRAEKITNYRNYKAEFERIRSFFARLDERAGNCSFETGWLFSLRRLAGKV
;
A
#
# COMPACT_ATOMS: atom_id res chain seq x y z
N MET A 1 1.30 4.40 22.43
CA MET A 1 1.50 3.16 21.63
C MET A 1 0.49 2.98 20.49
N LEU A 2 -0.80 3.36 20.64
CA LEU A 2 -1.73 3.47 19.48
C LEU A 2 -1.56 4.74 18.62
N ALA A 3 -0.87 5.76 19.13
CA ALA A 3 -0.74 7.08 18.48
C ALA A 3 0.38 7.18 17.43
N LEU A 4 1.25 6.17 17.30
CA LEU A 4 2.36 6.17 16.33
C LEU A 4 2.10 5.31 15.09
N LEU A 5 0.91 4.71 15.00
CA LEU A 5 0.40 4.01 13.81
C LEU A 5 -0.38 4.94 12.85
N VAL A 6 -0.42 6.26 13.13
CA VAL A 6 -1.30 7.21 12.43
C VAL A 6 -0.64 7.95 11.26
N SER A 7 0.63 7.72 10.95
CA SER A 7 1.28 8.45 9.84
C SER A 7 1.29 7.68 8.52
N ALA A 8 0.67 8.30 7.52
CA ALA A 8 0.62 7.98 6.09
C ALA A 8 -0.55 7.07 5.62
N CYS A 9 -1.71 7.70 5.39
CA CYS A 9 -2.85 7.23 4.60
C CYS A 9 -2.59 7.36 3.08
N LEU A 10 -3.35 6.65 2.23
CA LEU A 10 -3.89 6.88 0.86
C LEU A 10 -4.45 5.58 0.16
N LEU A 11 -5.81 5.44 0.12
CA LEU A 11 -6.85 4.78 -0.80
C LEU A 11 -6.68 3.41 -1.56
N ALA A 12 -7.68 2.57 -1.95
CA ALA A 12 -9.04 2.12 -1.55
C ALA A 12 -9.43 0.84 -2.37
N LEU A 13 -10.45 0.06 -1.93
CA LEU A 13 -10.89 -1.29 -2.41
C LEU A 13 -11.95 -1.32 -3.56
N PRO A 14 -12.17 -2.46 -4.27
CA PRO A 14 -12.66 -2.53 -5.67
C PRO A 14 -14.19 -2.69 -5.88
N ALA A 15 -14.54 -2.92 -7.16
CA ALA A 15 -15.78 -3.37 -7.83
C ALA A 15 -16.73 -4.33 -7.07
N SER A 16 -17.77 -4.83 -7.75
CA SER A 16 -18.74 -5.76 -7.17
C SER A 16 -18.04 -6.92 -6.43
N ALA A 17 -18.60 -7.34 -5.29
CA ALA A 17 -17.94 -8.27 -4.36
C ALA A 17 -17.51 -9.60 -5.01
N ASP A 18 -18.29 -10.08 -5.98
CA ASP A 18 -18.03 -11.32 -6.72
C ASP A 18 -16.75 -11.24 -7.56
N GLU A 19 -16.46 -10.07 -8.12
CA GLU A 19 -15.29 -9.83 -8.97
C GLU A 19 -14.00 -9.67 -8.15
N ILE A 20 -14.10 -9.06 -6.97
CA ILE A 20 -13.00 -9.02 -6.01
C ILE A 20 -12.67 -10.42 -5.53
N GLN A 21 -13.70 -11.22 -5.24
CA GLN A 21 -13.55 -12.58 -4.78
C GLN A 21 -12.91 -13.47 -5.85
N GLU A 22 -13.34 -13.35 -7.09
CA GLU A 22 -12.71 -14.06 -8.22
C GLU A 22 -11.24 -13.63 -8.40
N ARG A 23 -10.94 -12.33 -8.35
CA ARG A 23 -9.56 -11.80 -8.48
C ARG A 23 -8.65 -12.18 -7.32
N LEU A 24 -9.15 -12.18 -6.09
CA LEU A 24 -8.40 -12.61 -4.89
C LEU A 24 -8.21 -14.12 -4.85
N SER A 25 -9.14 -14.91 -5.40
CA SER A 25 -9.07 -16.37 -5.44
C SER A 25 -8.06 -16.93 -6.46
N ARG A 26 -7.73 -16.14 -7.51
CA ARG A 26 -6.71 -16.44 -8.53
C ARG A 26 -5.28 -16.03 -8.10
N ASN A 27 -5.11 -15.50 -6.88
CA ASN A 27 -3.82 -15.00 -6.37
C ASN A 27 -2.93 -16.12 -5.81
N LEU A 28 -1.64 -16.14 -6.17
CA LEU A 28 -0.59 -16.99 -5.59
C LEU A 28 -0.55 -16.93 -4.05
N TYR A 29 -0.70 -15.77 -3.41
CA TYR A 29 -0.64 -15.67 -1.94
C TYR A 29 -1.79 -16.41 -1.25
N SER A 30 -2.99 -16.33 -1.83
CA SER A 30 -4.18 -17.04 -1.35
C SER A 30 -4.09 -18.57 -1.59
N TYR A 31 -3.11 -19.02 -2.39
CA TYR A 31 -2.79 -20.42 -2.62
C TYR A 31 -1.90 -20.99 -1.51
N PHE A 32 -1.02 -20.15 -0.94
CA PHE A 32 -0.08 -20.53 0.12
C PHE A 32 -0.59 -20.20 1.53
N PHE A 33 -1.42 -19.16 1.69
CA PHE A 33 -2.03 -18.84 2.97
C PHE A 33 -3.25 -19.72 3.23
N ARG A 34 -3.13 -20.62 4.22
CA ARG A 34 -4.24 -21.41 4.74
C ARG A 34 -4.61 -20.87 6.12
N PRO A 35 -5.75 -20.16 6.27
CA PRO A 35 -6.19 -19.75 7.60
C PRO A 35 -6.45 -21.00 8.44
N GLU A 36 -5.83 -21.07 9.61
CA GLU A 36 -6.20 -22.07 10.61
C GLU A 36 -7.38 -21.54 11.44
N PRO A 37 -8.50 -22.28 11.54
CA PRO A 37 -9.66 -21.82 12.28
C PRO A 37 -9.35 -21.81 13.78
N LEU A 38 -9.15 -20.62 14.34
CA LEU A 38 -8.92 -20.45 15.77
C LEU A 38 -10.25 -20.19 16.50
N THR A 39 -10.73 -21.18 17.24
CA THR A 39 -11.91 -21.05 18.12
C THR A 39 -11.47 -20.85 19.57
N VAL A 40 -11.27 -19.61 20.00
CA VAL A 40 -11.03 -19.29 21.42
C VAL A 40 -12.32 -18.84 22.09
N ARG A 41 -12.64 -19.44 23.25
CA ARG A 41 -13.59 -18.90 24.23
C ARG A 41 -12.80 -18.24 25.35
N PRO A 42 -12.83 -16.91 25.51
CA PRO A 42 -12.13 -16.26 26.60
C PRO A 42 -12.75 -16.68 27.94
N SER A 43 -11.92 -17.16 28.86
CA SER A 43 -12.37 -17.66 30.17
C SER A 43 -11.42 -17.26 31.31
N LEU A 44 -10.93 -16.00 31.28
CA LEU A 44 -10.08 -15.52 32.36
C LEU A 44 -10.94 -15.20 33.59
N LYS A 45 -10.74 -15.92 34.69
CA LYS A 45 -11.34 -15.56 35.98
C LYS A 45 -10.64 -14.31 36.52
N GLY A 46 -11.41 -13.35 37.02
CA GLY A 46 -10.86 -12.22 37.76
C GLY A 46 -10.11 -12.70 39.01
N TYR A 47 -9.11 -11.93 39.45
CA TYR A 47 -8.39 -12.17 40.69
C TYR A 47 -8.26 -10.86 41.48
N HIS A 48 -8.07 -10.98 42.79
CA HIS A 48 -7.84 -9.84 43.68
C HIS A 48 -6.37 -9.80 44.13
N LEU A 49 -5.84 -8.59 44.26
CA LEU A 49 -4.51 -8.35 44.82
C LEU A 49 -4.62 -7.98 46.31
N PRO A 50 -3.63 -8.34 47.13
CA PRO A 50 -2.48 -9.21 46.81
C PRO A 50 -2.91 -10.68 46.62
N LEU A 51 -2.15 -11.45 45.84
CA LEU A 51 -2.45 -12.86 45.59
C LEU A 51 -2.31 -13.68 46.90
N GLY A 52 -3.40 -14.30 47.35
CA GLY A 52 -3.46 -14.98 48.65
C GLY A 52 -2.68 -16.29 48.74
N GLN A 53 -2.59 -17.08 47.67
CA GLN A 53 -1.79 -18.30 47.61
C GLN A 53 -0.95 -18.34 46.34
N THR A 54 0.36 -18.45 46.52
CA THR A 54 1.31 -18.76 45.44
C THR A 54 2.02 -20.08 45.68
N ALA A 55 1.51 -20.93 46.58
CA ALA A 55 2.10 -22.22 46.93
C ALA A 55 2.23 -23.15 45.71
N PHE A 56 1.37 -22.96 44.69
CA PHE A 56 1.51 -23.65 43.41
C PHE A 56 2.83 -23.33 42.70
N LEU A 57 3.43 -22.14 42.90
CA LEU A 57 4.73 -21.76 42.33
C LEU A 57 5.89 -22.58 42.89
N GLU A 58 5.78 -23.03 44.15
CA GLU A 58 6.81 -23.84 44.82
C GLU A 58 6.72 -25.31 44.38
N SER A 59 5.51 -25.79 44.02
CA SER A 59 5.28 -27.13 43.45
C SER A 59 5.46 -27.20 41.93
N ASP A 60 5.43 -26.06 41.25
CA ASP A 60 5.58 -25.98 39.80
C ASP A 60 7.06 -25.83 39.45
N SER A 61 7.67 -26.94 39.04
CA SER A 61 9.09 -27.00 38.64
C SER A 61 9.42 -25.98 37.54
N ALA A 62 8.43 -25.54 36.76
CA ALA A 62 8.60 -24.56 35.71
C ALA A 62 8.77 -23.12 36.22
N LEU A 63 8.29 -22.83 37.44
CA LEU A 63 8.36 -21.51 38.09
C LEU A 63 9.33 -21.48 39.29
N SER A 64 9.89 -22.64 39.65
CA SER A 64 10.94 -22.80 40.66
C SER A 64 12.22 -21.98 40.40
N ALA A 65 12.40 -21.47 39.18
CA ALA A 65 13.50 -20.58 38.80
C ALA A 65 13.32 -19.12 39.28
N LEU A 66 12.14 -18.75 39.78
CA LEU A 66 11.89 -17.42 40.35
C LEU A 66 12.40 -17.37 41.79
N GLY A 67 13.45 -16.58 42.05
CA GLY A 67 13.95 -16.38 43.42
C GLY A 67 12.96 -15.63 44.32
N ASP A 68 13.21 -15.66 45.64
CA ASP A 68 12.33 -15.06 46.66
C ASP A 68 11.89 -13.61 46.40
N PRO A 69 12.74 -12.70 45.88
CA PRO A 69 12.32 -11.34 45.55
C PRO A 69 11.26 -11.28 44.45
N ALA A 70 11.35 -12.18 43.46
CA ALA A 70 10.43 -12.25 42.34
C ALA A 70 9.07 -12.80 42.78
N VAL A 71 9.06 -13.80 43.66
CA VAL A 71 7.84 -14.36 44.27
C VAL A 71 7.12 -13.29 45.12
N SER A 72 7.88 -12.52 45.90
CA SER A 72 7.34 -11.41 46.70
C SER A 72 6.68 -10.33 45.83
N ALA A 73 7.35 -9.92 44.74
CA ALA A 73 6.80 -8.97 43.78
C ALA A 73 5.52 -9.51 43.11
N LEU A 74 5.50 -10.79 42.73
CA LEU A 74 4.35 -11.45 42.14
C LEU A 74 3.14 -11.48 43.10
N ARG A 75 3.34 -11.79 44.38
CA ARG A 75 2.26 -11.74 45.39
C ARG A 75 1.64 -10.36 45.51
N LYS A 76 2.48 -9.32 45.53
CA LYS A 76 2.04 -7.93 45.69
C LYS A 76 1.32 -7.41 44.45
N ASN A 77 1.88 -7.66 43.26
CA ASN A 77 1.49 -6.97 42.03
C ASN A 77 0.65 -7.84 41.08
N GLY A 78 0.58 -9.15 41.30
CA GLY A 78 -0.03 -10.10 40.35
C GLY A 78 0.82 -10.42 39.13
N PHE A 79 1.96 -9.75 38.97
CA PHE A 79 2.95 -10.01 37.92
C PHE A 79 4.37 -9.74 38.45
N VAL A 80 5.36 -10.32 37.78
CA VAL A 80 6.78 -10.05 38.01
C VAL A 80 7.51 -9.95 36.68
N ILE A 81 8.51 -9.06 36.60
CA ILE A 81 9.42 -8.97 35.45
C ILE A 81 10.74 -9.60 35.90
N SER A 82 11.17 -10.63 35.18
CA SER A 82 12.43 -11.34 35.44
C SER A 82 13.28 -11.34 34.16
N PRO A 83 14.62 -11.32 34.25
CA PRO A 83 15.47 -11.57 33.10
C PRO A 83 15.08 -12.89 32.42
N ALA A 84 14.99 -12.89 31.09
CA ALA A 84 14.64 -14.09 30.36
C ALA A 84 15.68 -15.19 30.63
N LEU A 85 15.20 -16.42 30.86
CA LEU A 85 16.06 -17.61 30.76
C LEU A 85 16.66 -17.59 29.36
N SER A 86 17.99 -17.70 29.29
CA SER A 86 18.80 -17.51 28.08
C SER A 86 18.22 -18.24 26.87
N SER A 87 17.52 -17.50 26.01
CA SER A 87 17.03 -17.97 24.73
C SER A 87 17.49 -17.01 23.63
N PRO A 88 18.03 -17.53 22.51
CA PRO A 88 18.46 -16.70 21.40
C PRO A 88 17.30 -16.06 20.63
N SER A 89 16.04 -16.48 20.88
CA SER A 89 14.86 -15.93 20.22
C SER A 89 13.59 -16.03 21.08
N VAL A 90 12.58 -15.21 20.74
CA VAL A 90 11.24 -15.30 21.34
C VAL A 90 10.61 -16.67 21.09
N GLY A 91 10.75 -17.22 19.88
CA GLY A 91 10.25 -18.56 19.54
C GLY A 91 10.90 -19.64 20.41
N GLY A 92 12.23 -19.61 20.56
CA GLY A 92 12.94 -20.57 21.42
C GLY A 92 12.54 -20.45 22.90
N TRP A 93 12.16 -19.25 23.34
CA TRP A 93 11.65 -19.04 24.69
C TRP A 93 10.25 -19.62 24.87
N LEU A 94 9.35 -19.38 23.90
CA LEU A 94 7.99 -19.94 23.89
C LEU A 94 8.01 -21.48 23.87
N ASP A 95 8.83 -22.07 22.99
CA ASP A 95 9.00 -23.53 22.90
C ASP A 95 9.54 -24.13 24.21
N ALA A 96 10.49 -23.44 24.85
CA ALA A 96 11.06 -23.89 26.11
C ALA A 96 10.05 -23.79 27.27
N ALA A 97 9.25 -22.72 27.28
CA ALA A 97 8.17 -22.53 28.25
C ALA A 97 7.08 -23.60 28.08
N GLU A 98 6.67 -23.89 26.84
CA GLU A 98 5.70 -24.94 26.52
C GLU A 98 6.22 -26.33 26.94
N LYS A 99 7.47 -26.68 26.59
CA LYS A 99 8.10 -27.94 27.02
C LYS A 99 8.19 -28.12 28.53
N ARG A 100 8.22 -27.02 29.28
CA ARG A 100 8.21 -27.01 30.75
C ARG A 100 6.80 -26.98 31.34
N GLY A 101 5.76 -26.87 30.52
CA GLY A 101 4.38 -26.76 30.98
C GLY A 101 4.03 -25.40 31.57
N VAL A 102 4.84 -24.34 31.33
CA VAL A 102 4.53 -22.98 31.79
C VAL A 102 3.32 -22.46 31.00
N PRO A 103 2.21 -22.05 31.66
CA PRO A 103 1.09 -21.42 30.97
C PRO A 103 1.53 -20.10 30.31
N LEU A 104 1.29 -19.98 29.02
CA LEU A 104 1.67 -18.81 28.23
C LEU A 104 0.53 -17.79 28.17
N LEU A 105 0.82 -16.54 28.55
CA LEU A 105 -0.02 -15.39 28.27
C LEU A 105 0.56 -14.63 27.06
N VAL A 106 -0.11 -14.75 25.91
CA VAL A 106 0.25 -13.98 24.71
C VAL A 106 -0.58 -12.69 24.69
N THR A 107 0.11 -11.56 24.73
CA THR A 107 -0.50 -10.24 24.68
C THR A 107 -0.46 -9.65 23.27
N VAL A 108 -1.38 -8.73 22.97
CA VAL A 108 -1.50 -8.11 21.64
C VAL A 108 -0.23 -7.36 21.24
N ASP A 109 0.49 -6.77 22.19
CA ASP A 109 1.76 -6.07 21.96
C ASP A 109 2.89 -7.03 21.52
N LEU A 110 2.96 -8.25 22.07
CA LEU A 110 3.92 -9.25 21.60
C LEU A 110 3.63 -9.63 20.14
N VAL A 111 2.37 -9.86 19.81
CA VAL A 111 1.97 -10.18 18.43
C VAL A 111 2.27 -9.00 17.50
N ALA A 112 1.97 -7.77 17.93
CA ALA A 112 2.29 -6.55 17.17
C ALA A 112 3.81 -6.33 16.99
N TRP A 113 4.62 -6.70 17.97
CA TRP A 113 6.07 -6.66 17.86
C TRP A 113 6.60 -7.70 16.88
N LEU A 114 6.13 -8.96 16.98
CA LEU A 114 6.49 -10.03 16.04
C LEU A 114 6.10 -9.66 14.60
N ALA A 115 4.87 -9.15 14.44
CA ALA A 115 4.36 -8.58 13.21
C ALA A 115 5.32 -7.55 12.61
N TRP A 116 5.74 -6.57 13.42
CA TRP A 116 6.68 -5.54 13.01
C TRP A 116 8.02 -6.11 12.57
N ARG A 117 8.55 -7.11 13.29
CA ARG A 117 9.83 -7.76 12.93
C ARG A 117 9.74 -8.49 11.60
N VAL A 118 8.64 -9.22 11.35
CA VAL A 118 8.40 -9.89 10.07
C VAL A 118 8.31 -8.86 8.93
N MET A 119 7.53 -7.79 9.10
CA MET A 119 7.46 -6.71 8.11
C MET A 119 8.81 -6.05 7.86
N GLY A 120 9.59 -5.80 8.91
CA GLY A 120 10.95 -5.28 8.81
C GLY A 120 11.84 -6.18 7.96
N ARG A 121 11.79 -7.50 8.20
CA ARG A 121 12.56 -8.47 7.43
C ARG A 121 12.12 -8.55 5.96
N LEU A 122 10.81 -8.51 5.69
CA LEU A 122 10.30 -8.47 4.31
C LEU A 122 10.75 -7.21 3.57
N ARG A 123 10.78 -6.05 4.25
CA ARG A 123 11.31 -4.79 3.70
C ARG A 123 12.80 -4.91 3.40
N GLU A 124 13.60 -5.42 4.33
CA GLU A 124 15.04 -5.67 4.12
C GLU A 124 15.30 -6.58 2.93
N MET A 125 14.53 -7.67 2.79
CA MET A 125 14.66 -8.58 1.63
C MET A 125 14.25 -7.89 0.33
N ARG A 126 13.22 -7.04 0.36
CA ARG A 126 12.74 -6.29 -0.81
C ARG A 126 13.75 -5.24 -1.27
N THR A 127 14.49 -4.63 -0.35
CA THR A 127 15.50 -3.61 -0.63
C THR A 127 16.92 -4.13 -0.42
N SER A 128 17.13 -5.45 -0.52
CA SER A 128 18.46 -6.04 -0.44
C SER A 128 19.30 -5.60 -1.63
N GLU A 129 20.62 -5.55 -1.47
CA GLU A 129 21.55 -5.18 -2.55
C GLU A 129 21.35 -6.03 -3.81
N ASP A 130 21.19 -7.35 -3.65
CA ASP A 130 20.96 -8.25 -4.77
C ASP A 130 19.65 -7.93 -5.51
N ASN A 131 18.61 -7.55 -4.77
CA ASN A 131 17.32 -7.23 -5.37
C ASN A 131 17.34 -5.85 -6.05
N LEU A 132 18.03 -4.86 -5.45
CA LEU A 132 18.22 -3.54 -6.05
C LEU A 132 19.05 -3.62 -7.34
N ARG A 133 20.15 -4.40 -7.34
CA ARG A 133 20.95 -4.66 -8.55
C ARG A 133 20.13 -5.37 -9.63
N GLY A 134 19.30 -6.34 -9.24
CA GLY A 134 18.39 -7.00 -10.17
C GLY A 134 17.40 -6.03 -10.83
N LEU A 135 16.88 -5.06 -10.07
CA LEU A 135 16.03 -3.98 -10.61
C LEU A 135 16.80 -3.03 -11.53
N GLU A 136 18.04 -2.70 -11.20
CA GLU A 136 18.91 -1.87 -12.05
C GLU A 136 19.19 -2.54 -13.39
N HIS A 137 19.59 -3.81 -13.39
CA HIS A 137 19.81 -4.59 -14.62
C HIS A 137 18.54 -4.74 -15.44
N LEU A 138 17.39 -4.94 -14.80
CA LEU A 138 16.11 -4.95 -15.48
C LEU A 138 15.81 -3.61 -16.15
N ALA A 139 15.98 -2.50 -15.42
CA ALA A 139 15.74 -1.16 -15.94
C ALA A 139 16.64 -0.86 -17.15
N ALA A 140 17.92 -1.23 -17.07
CA ALA A 140 18.86 -1.10 -18.18
C ALA A 140 18.44 -1.93 -19.40
N ALA A 141 18.08 -3.20 -19.20
CA ALA A 141 17.64 -4.08 -20.29
C ALA A 141 16.37 -3.56 -21.00
N VAL A 142 15.41 -3.03 -20.23
CA VAL A 142 14.20 -2.42 -20.80
C VAL A 142 14.53 -1.13 -21.55
N LEU A 143 15.42 -0.29 -21.00
CA LEU A 143 15.87 0.95 -21.64
C LEU A 143 16.53 0.66 -22.99
N ASP A 144 17.44 -0.32 -23.06
CA ASP A 144 18.11 -0.73 -24.30
C ASP A 144 17.12 -1.24 -25.35
N ARG A 145 16.12 -2.02 -24.92
CA ARG A 145 15.07 -2.51 -25.80
C ARG A 145 14.21 -1.38 -26.35
N LEU A 146 13.82 -0.42 -25.51
CA LEU A 146 13.09 0.77 -25.94
C LEU A 146 13.90 1.65 -26.89
N ALA A 147 15.21 1.80 -26.65
CA ALA A 147 16.10 2.55 -27.52
C ALA A 147 16.21 1.91 -28.91
N SER A 148 16.36 0.58 -28.96
CA SER A 148 16.36 -0.17 -30.22
C SER A 148 15.03 -0.04 -30.96
N GLN A 149 13.91 -0.15 -30.23
CA GLN A 149 12.56 0.01 -30.80
C GLN A 149 12.38 1.42 -31.39
N GLU A 150 12.79 2.47 -30.67
CA GLU A 150 12.70 3.85 -31.16
C GLU A 150 13.59 4.09 -32.39
N ASN A 151 14.80 3.53 -32.41
CA ASN A 151 15.74 3.70 -33.51
C ASN A 151 15.25 3.04 -34.81
N ALA A 152 14.48 1.96 -34.71
CA ALA A 152 13.86 1.30 -35.85
C ALA A 152 12.65 2.04 -36.43
N LEU A 153 12.13 3.07 -35.76
CA LEU A 153 10.99 3.84 -36.25
C LEU A 153 11.39 4.82 -37.35
N VAL A 154 10.63 4.80 -38.45
CA VAL A 154 10.71 5.80 -39.52
C VAL A 154 10.24 7.16 -39.00
N GLU A 155 9.08 7.22 -38.33
CA GLU A 155 8.53 8.44 -37.76
C GLU A 155 8.74 8.49 -36.24
N LYS A 156 9.78 9.20 -35.81
CA LYS A 156 10.13 9.33 -34.38
C LYS A 156 9.27 10.36 -33.62
N ASN A 157 8.61 11.29 -34.32
CA ASN A 157 7.84 12.37 -33.68
C ASN A 157 6.35 12.02 -33.47
N GLY A 158 5.86 10.96 -34.10
CA GLY A 158 4.52 10.43 -33.88
C GLY A 158 4.37 9.75 -32.52
N VAL A 159 3.16 9.22 -32.25
CA VAL A 159 2.79 8.58 -30.98
C VAL A 159 3.77 7.47 -30.58
N LYS A 160 4.18 6.63 -31.55
CA LYS A 160 5.10 5.50 -31.34
C LYS A 160 6.46 5.97 -30.77
N GLY A 161 7.11 6.92 -31.44
CA GLY A 161 8.41 7.40 -31.01
C GLY A 161 8.37 8.20 -29.71
N ARG A 162 7.31 9.00 -29.49
CA ARG A 162 7.11 9.69 -28.20
C ARG A 162 6.86 8.71 -27.05
N ALA A 163 6.14 7.61 -27.29
CA ALA A 163 5.89 6.58 -26.29
C ALA A 163 7.19 5.87 -25.88
N CYS A 164 8.04 5.50 -26.85
CA CYS A 164 9.37 4.96 -26.57
C CYS A 164 10.21 5.95 -25.74
N ARG A 165 10.26 7.23 -26.12
CA ARG A 165 11.02 8.25 -25.35
C ARG A 165 10.51 8.44 -23.93
N LEU A 166 9.19 8.49 -23.74
CA LEU A 166 8.61 8.61 -22.41
C LEU A 166 9.02 7.44 -21.52
N ALA A 167 8.85 6.20 -22.02
CA ALA A 167 9.23 5.00 -21.29
C ALA A 167 10.74 4.96 -20.99
N ARG A 168 11.59 5.37 -21.94
CA ARG A 168 13.05 5.47 -21.74
C ARG A 168 13.39 6.44 -20.62
N ARG A 169 12.84 7.67 -20.69
CA ARG A 169 13.08 8.70 -19.67
C ARG A 169 12.63 8.26 -18.29
N TYR A 170 11.48 7.56 -18.20
CA TYR A 170 11.00 6.98 -16.95
C TYR A 170 12.03 6.02 -16.32
N PHE A 171 12.62 5.12 -17.12
CA PHE A 171 13.66 4.20 -16.64
C PHE A 171 15.02 4.86 -16.43
N SER A 172 15.39 5.88 -17.20
CA SER A 172 16.59 6.70 -16.95
C SER A 172 16.54 7.35 -15.56
N VAL A 173 15.40 7.93 -15.18
CA VAL A 173 15.20 8.48 -13.83
C VAL A 173 15.37 7.39 -12.77
N LEU A 174 14.79 6.21 -12.97
CA LEU A 174 14.94 5.08 -12.04
C LEU A 174 16.40 4.66 -11.87
N ILE A 175 17.16 4.52 -12.96
CA ILE A 175 18.58 4.17 -12.92
C ILE A 175 19.37 5.23 -12.17
N CYS A 176 19.14 6.52 -12.45
CA CYS A 176 19.78 7.62 -11.75
C CYS A 176 19.48 7.62 -10.24
N LEU A 177 18.27 7.25 -9.82
CA LEU A 177 17.92 7.12 -8.40
C LEU A 177 18.61 5.92 -7.74
N LEU A 178 18.68 4.77 -8.43
CA LEU A 178 19.35 3.56 -7.93
C LEU A 178 20.87 3.74 -7.82
N ALA A 179 21.48 4.41 -8.80
CA ALA A 179 22.90 4.71 -8.85
C ALA A 179 23.30 5.90 -7.95
N GLY A 180 22.37 6.83 -7.67
CA GLY A 180 22.66 8.07 -6.97
C GLY A 180 23.34 9.12 -7.84
N SER A 181 23.36 8.96 -9.17
CA SER A 181 23.97 9.90 -10.13
C SER A 181 22.92 10.53 -11.05
N GLY A 182 23.35 11.37 -11.99
CA GLY A 182 22.47 11.98 -13.01
C GLY A 182 22.75 11.51 -14.43
N ASP A 183 23.70 10.58 -14.61
CA ASP A 183 24.41 10.39 -15.89
C ASP A 183 23.55 9.74 -16.98
N ALA A 184 22.53 8.97 -16.59
CA ALA A 184 21.63 8.29 -17.53
C ALA A 184 20.47 9.17 -18.03
N CYS A 185 20.32 10.39 -17.50
CA CYS A 185 19.22 11.29 -17.84
C CYS A 185 19.55 12.22 -19.01
N ASP A 186 18.63 12.32 -19.97
CA ASP A 186 18.61 13.46 -20.89
C ASP A 186 18.07 14.72 -20.20
N GLU A 187 18.02 15.84 -20.92
CA GLU A 187 17.61 17.13 -20.33
C GLU A 187 16.23 17.08 -19.65
N VAL A 188 15.25 16.37 -20.23
CA VAL A 188 13.90 16.32 -19.66
C VAL A 188 13.86 15.40 -18.45
N ALA A 189 14.52 14.24 -18.51
CA ALA A 189 14.65 13.33 -17.37
C ALA A 189 15.45 13.97 -16.22
N ALA A 190 16.44 14.81 -16.52
CA ALA A 190 17.21 15.54 -15.52
C ALA A 190 16.36 16.58 -14.78
N ARG A 191 15.45 17.26 -15.48
CA ARG A 191 14.48 18.18 -14.85
C ARG A 191 13.52 17.44 -13.92
N GLU A 192 13.04 16.26 -14.33
CA GLU A 192 12.22 15.40 -13.47
C GLU A 192 12.99 14.96 -12.22
N LEU A 193 14.24 14.50 -12.39
CA LEU A 193 15.12 14.11 -11.30
C LEU A 193 15.41 15.25 -10.32
N ALA A 194 15.53 16.49 -10.81
CA ALA A 194 15.72 17.67 -9.98
C ALA A 194 14.50 17.94 -9.08
N LEU A 195 13.28 17.79 -9.59
CA LEU A 195 12.06 17.93 -8.78
C LEU A 195 11.96 16.85 -7.69
N ILE A 196 12.33 15.61 -8.03
CA ILE A 196 12.39 14.50 -7.06
C ILE A 196 13.39 14.79 -5.94
N ARG A 197 14.59 15.29 -6.29
CA ARG A 197 15.64 15.60 -5.30
C ARG A 197 15.32 16.81 -4.44
N ALA A 198 14.65 17.82 -5.01
CA ALA A 198 14.20 18.98 -4.26
C ALA A 198 13.11 18.60 -3.24
N ALA A 199 12.26 17.62 -3.57
CA ALA A 199 11.25 17.05 -2.69
C ALA A 199 10.33 18.10 -2.02
N GLU A 200 9.97 19.14 -2.77
CA GLU A 200 9.24 20.30 -2.24
C GLU A 200 7.72 20.13 -2.30
N LYS A 201 7.05 20.90 -3.16
CA LYS A 201 5.59 21.02 -3.24
C LYS A 201 5.06 20.41 -4.54
N PRO A 202 3.74 20.22 -4.67
CA PRO A 202 3.15 19.76 -5.91
C PRO A 202 3.53 20.65 -7.10
N ALA A 203 3.99 20.03 -8.19
CA ALA A 203 4.43 20.71 -9.41
C ALA A 203 4.10 19.88 -10.66
N PRO A 204 3.96 20.49 -11.85
CA PRO A 204 3.78 19.75 -13.10
C PRO A 204 5.00 18.90 -13.43
N SER A 205 4.80 17.62 -13.76
CA SER A 205 5.88 16.73 -14.18
C SER A 205 6.33 17.04 -15.61
N PRO A 206 7.64 17.26 -15.85
CA PRO A 206 8.20 17.35 -17.19
C PRO A 206 7.94 16.12 -18.08
N LEU A 207 7.81 14.93 -17.49
CA LEU A 207 7.56 13.69 -18.24
C LEU A 207 6.08 13.47 -18.53
N PHE A 208 5.22 13.69 -17.53
CA PHE A 208 3.82 13.25 -17.59
C PHE A 208 2.80 14.38 -17.80
N GLY A 209 3.20 15.64 -17.63
CA GLY A 209 2.37 16.83 -17.85
C GLY A 209 1.41 17.15 -16.71
N TYR A 210 0.89 16.15 -15.99
CA TYR A 210 0.06 16.38 -14.81
C TYR A 210 0.87 16.80 -13.57
N ARG A 211 0.18 17.37 -12.58
CA ARG A 211 0.77 17.78 -11.30
C ARG A 211 1.06 16.55 -10.42
N MET A 212 2.30 16.42 -9.95
CA MET A 212 2.74 15.38 -9.01
C MET A 212 3.14 16.02 -7.68
N ASP A 213 2.83 15.34 -6.57
CA ASP A 213 3.28 15.76 -5.24
C ASP A 213 4.71 15.27 -4.97
N TYR A 214 5.69 16.14 -5.18
CA TYR A 214 7.10 15.81 -4.96
C TYR A 214 7.50 15.75 -3.48
N SER A 215 6.66 16.25 -2.55
CA SER A 215 6.94 16.17 -1.10
C SER A 215 7.09 14.71 -0.60
N LEU A 216 6.54 13.76 -1.36
CA LEU A 216 6.59 12.33 -1.06
C LEU A 216 7.99 11.71 -1.16
N PHE A 217 8.90 12.40 -1.83
CA PHE A 217 10.29 12.01 -1.99
C PHE A 217 11.20 12.57 -0.88
N ALA A 218 10.65 13.32 0.08
CA ALA A 218 11.42 13.90 1.17
C ALA A 218 12.10 12.81 2.02
N LEU A 219 13.41 12.96 2.18
CA LEU A 219 14.20 12.13 3.08
C LEU A 219 14.19 12.72 4.51
N PRO A 220 14.28 11.89 5.55
CA PRO A 220 14.47 12.39 6.91
C PRO A 220 15.71 13.26 7.02
N GLU A 221 15.66 14.29 7.87
CA GLU A 221 16.78 15.20 8.11
C GLU A 221 18.05 14.42 8.53
N GLY A 222 19.20 14.80 7.97
CA GLY A 222 20.48 14.12 8.21
C GLY A 222 20.67 12.81 7.45
N THR A 223 19.71 12.36 6.64
CA THR A 223 19.89 11.18 5.77
C THR A 223 20.81 11.52 4.61
N ASP A 224 21.90 10.77 4.46
CA ASP A 224 22.76 10.85 3.28
C ASP A 224 22.00 10.35 2.03
N PRO A 225 21.73 11.21 1.02
CA PRO A 225 21.05 10.82 -0.20
C PRO A 225 21.82 9.76 -1.03
N ALA A 226 23.13 9.65 -0.82
CA ALA A 226 23.96 8.65 -1.48
C ALA A 226 23.89 7.27 -0.78
N SER A 227 23.35 7.19 0.43
CA SER A 227 23.21 5.92 1.15
C SER A 227 22.29 4.96 0.41
N ARG A 228 22.56 3.65 0.52
CA ARG A 228 21.73 2.60 -0.08
C ARG A 228 20.25 2.76 0.27
N ASP A 229 19.96 3.02 1.55
CA ASP A 229 18.58 3.09 2.04
C ASP A 229 17.84 4.31 1.48
N ALA A 230 18.53 5.45 1.33
CA ALA A 230 17.98 6.63 0.65
C ALA A 230 17.72 6.37 -0.83
N ARG A 231 18.68 5.78 -1.56
CA ARG A 231 18.51 5.41 -2.98
C ARG A 231 17.36 4.42 -3.18
N ALA A 232 17.29 3.39 -2.34
CA ALA A 232 16.21 2.42 -2.35
C ALA A 232 14.86 3.10 -2.09
N PHE A 233 14.77 3.98 -1.07
CA PHE A 233 13.56 4.74 -0.79
C PHE A 233 13.11 5.58 -1.99
N LEU A 234 14.01 6.38 -2.57
CA LEU A 234 13.66 7.25 -3.71
C LEU A 234 13.25 6.43 -4.94
N ALA A 235 13.97 5.36 -5.26
CA ALA A 235 13.61 4.45 -6.36
C ALA A 235 12.23 3.81 -6.13
N LEU A 236 11.95 3.32 -4.91
CA LEU A 236 10.63 2.80 -4.53
C LEU A 236 9.53 3.85 -4.72
N ARG A 237 9.77 5.09 -4.27
CA ARG A 237 8.82 6.19 -4.45
C ARG A 237 8.60 6.48 -5.92
N TRP A 238 9.65 6.48 -6.74
CA TRP A 238 9.53 6.69 -8.18
C TRP A 238 8.77 5.58 -8.89
N LEU A 239 8.83 4.34 -8.40
CA LEU A 239 8.02 3.25 -8.96
C LEU A 239 6.53 3.33 -8.55
N GLN A 240 6.25 4.02 -7.43
CA GLN A 240 4.92 4.16 -6.82
C GLN A 240 4.14 5.39 -7.27
N THR A 241 4.82 6.51 -7.49
CA THR A 241 4.15 7.81 -7.67
C THR A 241 3.65 8.05 -9.09
N PRO A 242 4.46 7.89 -10.16
CA PRO A 242 4.03 8.15 -11.53
C PRO A 242 3.04 7.10 -12.01
N SER A 243 2.12 7.55 -12.85
CA SER A 243 1.00 6.78 -13.37
C SER A 243 0.83 7.08 -14.85
N PHE A 244 0.71 6.05 -15.67
CA PHE A 244 0.50 6.19 -17.11
C PHE A 244 -0.99 6.27 -17.40
N VAL A 245 -1.47 7.48 -17.72
CA VAL A 245 -2.89 7.85 -17.86
C VAL A 245 -3.52 7.24 -19.11
N LEU A 246 -4.71 6.66 -18.95
CA LEU A 246 -5.54 6.19 -20.07
C LEU A 246 -6.26 7.35 -20.80
N PRO A 247 -6.61 7.21 -22.09
CA PRO A 247 -7.13 8.31 -22.92
C PRO A 247 -8.50 8.86 -22.53
N ASP A 248 -9.20 8.16 -21.65
CA ASP A 248 -10.54 8.41 -21.12
C ASP A 248 -10.53 8.81 -19.64
N ALA A 249 -9.34 8.92 -19.04
CA ALA A 249 -9.19 9.24 -17.63
C ALA A 249 -9.54 10.71 -17.32
N PRO A 250 -9.98 11.03 -16.09
CA PRO A 250 -10.36 12.40 -15.69
C PRO A 250 -9.28 13.47 -15.86
N GLN A 251 -8.01 13.09 -15.90
CA GLN A 251 -6.84 13.96 -16.07
C GLN A 251 -6.74 14.51 -17.50
N VAL A 252 -7.43 13.87 -18.45
CA VAL A 252 -7.56 14.37 -19.81
C VAL A 252 -8.40 15.65 -19.79
N GLY A 253 -7.76 16.78 -20.09
CA GLY A 253 -8.33 18.12 -19.92
C GLY A 253 -7.92 18.83 -18.63
N ASN A 254 -7.21 18.14 -17.72
CA ASN A 254 -6.64 18.70 -16.49
C ASN A 254 -5.11 18.50 -16.44
N GLY A 255 -4.39 19.20 -17.32
CA GLY A 255 -2.92 19.14 -17.43
C GLY A 255 -2.38 18.04 -18.36
N VAL A 256 -3.23 17.11 -18.80
CA VAL A 256 -2.89 16.08 -19.81
C VAL A 256 -3.83 16.21 -21.01
N THR A 257 -3.30 16.26 -22.22
CA THR A 257 -4.11 16.21 -23.44
C THR A 257 -4.47 14.77 -23.79
N ARG A 258 -5.54 14.55 -24.57
CA ARG A 258 -5.90 13.20 -25.04
C ARG A 258 -4.75 12.54 -25.81
N GLU A 259 -4.01 13.31 -26.59
CA GLU A 259 -2.83 12.84 -27.32
C GLU A 259 -1.70 12.41 -26.38
N GLN A 260 -1.44 13.15 -25.29
CA GLN A 260 -0.48 12.77 -24.27
C GLN A 260 -0.91 11.47 -23.56
N ALA A 261 -2.18 11.33 -23.20
CA ALA A 261 -2.69 10.10 -22.59
C ALA A 261 -2.57 8.88 -23.52
N ARG A 262 -2.79 9.06 -24.84
CA ARG A 262 -2.49 8.01 -25.84
C ARG A 262 -1.01 7.60 -25.79
N VAL A 263 -0.10 8.57 -25.80
CA VAL A 263 1.36 8.32 -25.69
C VAL A 263 1.69 7.56 -24.40
N GLN A 264 1.10 7.97 -23.26
CA GLN A 264 1.29 7.31 -21.98
C GLN A 264 0.77 5.86 -21.99
N THR A 265 -0.39 5.60 -22.60
CA THR A 265 -0.96 4.25 -22.68
C THR A 265 -0.11 3.32 -23.54
N VAL A 266 0.39 3.80 -24.68
CA VAL A 266 1.32 3.04 -25.53
C VAL A 266 2.65 2.80 -24.80
N ALA A 267 3.16 3.81 -24.07
CA ALA A 267 4.37 3.66 -23.26
C ALA A 267 4.18 2.60 -22.17
N ALA A 268 3.08 2.63 -21.43
CA ALA A 268 2.73 1.62 -20.42
C ALA A 268 2.69 0.19 -21.00
N SER A 269 2.17 0.07 -22.22
CA SER A 269 2.07 -1.22 -22.93
C SER A 269 3.44 -1.74 -23.36
N LEU A 270 4.30 -0.87 -23.90
CA LEU A 270 5.70 -1.19 -24.20
C LEU A 270 6.45 -1.65 -22.95
N ILE A 271 6.31 -0.91 -21.85
CA ILE A 271 6.92 -1.24 -20.57
C ILE A 271 6.45 -2.63 -20.10
N SER A 272 5.14 -2.91 -20.16
CA SER A 272 4.57 -4.19 -19.71
C SER A 272 5.16 -5.38 -20.49
N VAL A 273 5.21 -5.28 -21.82
CA VAL A 273 5.76 -6.35 -22.68
C VAL A 273 7.26 -6.51 -22.47
N PHE A 274 8.03 -5.43 -22.46
CA PHE A 274 9.49 -5.52 -22.37
C PHE A 274 9.97 -5.94 -20.98
N LEU A 275 9.24 -5.59 -19.92
CA LEU A 275 9.49 -6.16 -18.60
C LEU A 275 9.27 -7.66 -18.60
N PHE A 276 8.15 -8.13 -19.13
CA PHE A 276 7.82 -9.57 -19.16
C PHE A 276 8.81 -10.38 -20.01
N GLN A 277 9.31 -9.82 -21.11
CA GLN A 277 10.30 -10.45 -21.99
C GLN A 277 11.73 -10.40 -21.45
N SER A 278 12.01 -9.60 -20.42
CA SER A 278 13.35 -9.48 -19.86
C SER A 278 13.74 -10.72 -19.08
N THR A 279 14.99 -11.17 -19.26
CA THR A 279 15.58 -12.24 -18.44
C THR A 279 15.67 -11.87 -16.95
N TRP A 280 15.62 -10.57 -16.64
CA TRP A 280 15.63 -10.04 -15.27
C TRP A 280 14.23 -9.91 -14.65
N TYR A 281 13.16 -10.25 -15.38
CA TYR A 281 11.79 -10.23 -14.89
C TYR A 281 11.60 -10.92 -13.52
N PRO A 282 12.25 -12.07 -13.20
CA PRO A 282 12.10 -12.71 -11.90
C PRO A 282 12.44 -11.82 -10.70
N TYR A 283 13.35 -10.84 -10.84
CA TYR A 283 13.70 -9.90 -9.77
C TYR A 283 12.58 -8.90 -9.53
N PHE A 284 12.00 -8.33 -10.60
CA PHE A 284 10.83 -7.46 -10.47
C PHE A 284 9.62 -8.22 -9.94
N HIS A 285 9.39 -9.44 -10.42
CA HIS A 285 8.31 -10.29 -9.92
C HIS A 285 8.49 -10.59 -8.42
N ARG A 286 9.69 -10.98 -7.98
CA ARG A 286 10.01 -11.18 -6.55
C ARG A 286 9.79 -9.89 -5.74
N PHE A 287 10.28 -8.76 -6.24
CA PHE A 287 10.09 -7.46 -5.62
C PHE A 287 8.60 -7.10 -5.46
N TYR A 288 7.81 -7.33 -6.51
CA TYR A 288 6.36 -7.13 -6.51
C TYR A 288 5.68 -8.06 -5.49
N GLN A 289 6.06 -9.34 -5.46
CA GLN A 289 5.53 -10.34 -4.52
C GLN A 289 5.83 -10.01 -3.06
N LEU A 290 7.05 -9.58 -2.74
CA LEU A 290 7.39 -9.18 -1.37
C LEU A 290 6.55 -7.98 -0.91
N GLY A 291 6.25 -7.04 -1.83
CA GLY A 291 5.30 -5.96 -1.56
C GLY A 291 3.87 -6.46 -1.34
N SER A 292 3.42 -7.46 -2.10
CA SER A 292 2.06 -7.98 -1.98
C SER A 292 1.82 -8.76 -0.70
N ILE A 293 2.84 -9.42 -0.14
CA ILE A 293 2.72 -10.08 1.17
C ILE A 293 2.41 -9.06 2.28
N ILE A 294 3.05 -7.89 2.24
CA ILE A 294 2.90 -6.88 3.29
C ILE A 294 1.52 -6.22 3.17
N SER A 295 1.22 -5.62 2.01
CA SER A 295 0.09 -4.69 1.89
C SER A 295 -1.02 -5.19 0.96
N GLY A 296 -0.76 -6.25 0.17
CA GLY A 296 -1.74 -6.90 -0.69
C GLY A 296 -1.59 -6.60 -2.18
N ILE A 297 -2.59 -6.97 -2.98
CA ILE A 297 -2.57 -6.74 -4.44
C ILE A 297 -2.97 -5.30 -4.77
N SER A 298 -2.34 -4.72 -5.78
CA SER A 298 -2.75 -3.41 -6.29
C SER A 298 -4.27 -3.30 -6.56
N PRO A 299 -4.93 -2.27 -6.01
CA PRO A 299 -6.28 -1.93 -6.44
C PRO A 299 -6.30 -1.31 -7.86
N VAL A 300 -5.23 -0.59 -8.23
CA VAL A 300 -5.06 0.10 -9.54
C VAL A 300 -4.41 -0.80 -10.60
N LEU A 301 -4.44 -0.34 -11.86
CA LEU A 301 -3.81 -1.06 -12.97
C LEU A 301 -2.29 -1.17 -12.80
N THR A 302 -1.77 -2.32 -13.21
CA THR A 302 -0.36 -2.68 -13.21
C THR A 302 0.02 -3.34 -14.53
N THR A 303 1.31 -3.58 -14.73
CA THR A 303 1.80 -4.34 -15.89
C THR A 303 1.18 -5.73 -16.00
N TYR A 304 0.81 -6.36 -14.89
CA TYR A 304 0.12 -7.66 -14.88
C TYR A 304 -1.29 -7.57 -15.49
N ASP A 305 -2.00 -6.46 -15.23
CA ASP A 305 -3.36 -6.25 -15.76
C ASP A 305 -3.33 -5.98 -17.28
N TYR A 306 -2.19 -5.56 -17.83
CA TYR A 306 -2.03 -5.21 -19.24
C TYR A 306 -1.79 -6.43 -20.15
N MET A 307 -1.17 -7.51 -19.65
CA MET A 307 -0.69 -8.60 -20.51
C MET A 307 -1.80 -9.31 -21.29
N GLU A 308 -2.89 -9.70 -20.64
CA GLU A 308 -3.97 -10.43 -21.29
C GLU A 308 -4.79 -9.56 -22.28
N PRO A 309 -5.13 -8.29 -21.94
CA PRO A 309 -5.69 -7.35 -22.92
C PRO A 309 -4.76 -7.04 -24.10
N LEU A 310 -3.44 -7.00 -23.89
CA LEU A 310 -2.48 -6.84 -24.98
C LEU A 310 -2.50 -8.07 -25.89
N GLU A 311 -2.46 -9.26 -25.32
CA GLU A 311 -2.53 -10.51 -26.06
C GLU A 311 -3.81 -10.57 -26.93
N SER A 312 -4.96 -10.15 -26.40
CA SER A 312 -6.22 -10.20 -27.16
C SER A 312 -6.30 -9.21 -28.31
N VAL A 313 -5.59 -8.08 -28.24
CA VAL A 313 -5.69 -7.00 -29.24
C VAL A 313 -4.54 -6.98 -30.23
N VAL A 314 -3.32 -7.31 -29.79
CA VAL A 314 -2.10 -7.28 -30.62
C VAL A 314 -1.36 -8.63 -30.70
N GLY A 315 -1.85 -9.67 -30.02
CA GLY A 315 -1.25 -11.01 -30.00
C GLY A 315 -0.25 -11.21 -28.86
N PHE A 316 -0.09 -12.46 -28.40
CA PHE A 316 0.81 -12.81 -27.29
C PHE A 316 2.26 -12.40 -27.57
N CYS A 317 2.89 -11.69 -26.63
CA CYS A 317 4.25 -11.16 -26.78
C CYS A 317 4.46 -10.28 -28.04
N GLY A 318 3.36 -9.78 -28.63
CA GLY A 318 3.39 -8.92 -29.81
C GLY A 318 3.98 -7.54 -29.52
N ASP A 319 4.35 -6.83 -30.59
CA ASP A 319 4.74 -5.43 -30.52
C ASP A 319 3.52 -4.58 -30.11
N PRO A 320 3.57 -3.80 -29.01
CA PRO A 320 2.47 -2.92 -28.58
C PRO A 320 2.27 -1.68 -29.47
N LEU A 321 3.18 -1.37 -30.38
CA LEU A 321 3.08 -0.18 -31.23
C LEU A 321 1.82 -0.06 -32.11
N PRO A 322 1.11 -1.13 -32.52
CA PRO A 322 -0.21 -1.01 -33.16
C PRO A 322 -1.25 -0.27 -32.31
N LEU A 323 -1.09 -0.17 -30.98
CA LEU A 323 -1.92 0.68 -30.12
C LEU A 323 -1.79 2.18 -30.40
N ALA A 324 -0.85 2.59 -31.27
CA ALA A 324 -0.83 3.96 -31.77
C ALA A 324 -2.07 4.27 -32.64
N ASP A 325 -2.70 3.25 -33.25
CA ASP A 325 -3.97 3.37 -33.96
C ASP A 325 -5.15 3.53 -32.99
N ASP A 326 -6.05 4.48 -33.26
CA ASP A 326 -7.17 4.81 -32.37
C ASP A 326 -8.18 3.66 -32.21
N THR A 327 -8.40 2.87 -33.26
CA THR A 327 -9.34 1.74 -33.22
C THR A 327 -8.77 0.60 -32.38
N VAL A 328 -7.48 0.32 -32.55
CA VAL A 328 -6.77 -0.71 -31.76
C VAL A 328 -6.71 -0.29 -30.29
N LEU A 329 -6.40 0.99 -30.02
CA LEU A 329 -6.37 1.54 -28.67
C LEU A 329 -7.72 1.48 -27.97
N ALA A 330 -8.82 1.81 -28.66
CA ALA A 330 -10.16 1.73 -28.10
C ALA A 330 -10.51 0.31 -27.67
N ARG A 331 -10.27 -0.69 -28.54
CA ARG A 331 -10.49 -2.11 -28.20
C ARG A 331 -9.66 -2.56 -27.00
N PHE A 332 -8.43 -2.06 -26.88
CA PHE A 332 -7.57 -2.35 -25.73
C PHE A 332 -8.10 -1.77 -24.43
N VAL A 333 -8.52 -0.50 -24.44
CA VAL A 333 -9.13 0.16 -23.26
C VAL A 333 -10.43 -0.54 -22.85
N ASP A 334 -11.27 -0.93 -23.81
CA ASP A 334 -12.51 -1.67 -23.54
C ASP A 334 -12.23 -3.06 -22.94
N SER A 335 -11.23 -3.78 -23.47
CA SER A 335 -10.76 -5.05 -22.91
C SER A 335 -10.29 -4.89 -21.46
N LEU A 336 -9.47 -3.87 -21.16
CA LEU A 336 -9.03 -3.56 -19.79
C LEU A 336 -10.21 -3.33 -18.85
N ARG A 337 -11.18 -2.50 -19.25
CA ARG A 337 -12.38 -2.17 -18.44
C ARG A 337 -13.25 -3.38 -18.14
N SER A 338 -13.39 -4.29 -19.10
CA SER A 338 -14.22 -5.50 -18.93
C SER A 338 -13.67 -6.47 -17.89
N ARG A 339 -12.37 -6.39 -17.58
CA ARG A 339 -11.66 -7.31 -16.69
C ARG A 339 -11.41 -6.75 -15.30
N LYS A 340 -11.36 -5.42 -15.21
CA LYS A 340 -11.08 -4.68 -14.00
C LYS A 340 -11.84 -3.36 -14.09
N PRO A 341 -13.00 -3.24 -13.42
CA PRO A 341 -13.72 -1.99 -13.31
C PRO A 341 -12.78 -0.96 -12.70
N LEU A 342 -12.49 0.03 -13.51
CA LEU A 342 -11.55 1.08 -13.20
C LEU A 342 -12.32 2.08 -12.34
N GLU A 343 -12.37 1.85 -11.03
CA GLU A 343 -12.96 2.82 -10.13
C GLU A 343 -11.99 3.98 -9.89
N PRO A 344 -12.51 5.20 -9.66
CA PRO A 344 -11.71 6.34 -9.23
C PRO A 344 -11.07 6.05 -7.85
N HIS A 345 -9.86 5.52 -7.85
CA HIS A 345 -9.03 5.42 -6.65
C HIS A 345 -8.44 6.78 -6.43
N SER A 346 -8.73 7.55 -5.39
CA SER A 346 -7.91 8.74 -5.15
C SER A 346 -6.47 8.26 -4.85
N PHE A 347 -5.45 8.84 -5.41
CA PHE A 347 -4.07 8.58 -5.07
C PHE A 347 -3.41 9.95 -5.20
N PHE A 348 -2.74 10.36 -4.13
CA PHE A 348 -1.83 11.50 -4.11
C PHE A 348 -2.37 12.93 -4.11
N VAL A 349 -3.67 13.17 -3.97
CA VAL A 349 -4.14 14.53 -3.63
C VAL A 349 -4.44 14.59 -2.14
N LEU A 350 -3.42 14.89 -1.34
CA LEU A 350 -3.71 15.50 -0.03
C LEU A 350 -4.56 16.75 -0.29
N PRO A 351 -5.59 17.04 0.53
CA PRO A 351 -6.51 18.17 0.35
C PRO A 351 -5.86 19.54 0.59
N ARG A 352 -4.55 19.67 0.37
CA ARG A 352 -3.84 20.96 0.36
C ARG A 352 -4.20 21.79 -0.87
N GLU A 353 -4.53 21.15 -1.99
CA GLU A 353 -5.08 21.86 -3.15
C GLU A 353 -6.59 21.98 -2.98
N ARG A 354 -7.06 23.24 -2.92
CA ARG A 354 -8.48 23.56 -2.92
C ARG A 354 -9.00 23.27 -4.33
N PRO A 355 -10.13 22.55 -4.48
CA PRO A 355 -10.72 22.42 -5.79
C PRO A 355 -11.08 23.81 -6.34
N PRO A 356 -11.17 23.97 -7.67
CA PRO A 356 -11.73 25.17 -8.29
C PRO A 356 -13.07 25.52 -7.63
N GLU A 357 -13.36 26.81 -7.47
CA GLU A 357 -14.61 27.26 -6.85
C GLU A 357 -15.83 26.60 -7.53
N GLY A 358 -16.54 25.77 -6.77
CA GLY A 358 -17.75 25.08 -7.22
C GLY A 358 -17.58 23.59 -7.59
N ASP A 359 -16.36 23.08 -7.79
CA ASP A 359 -16.13 21.67 -8.15
C ASP A 359 -15.69 20.83 -6.93
N GLU A 360 -16.64 20.49 -6.05
CA GLU A 360 -16.39 19.57 -4.93
C GLU A 360 -16.51 18.09 -5.35
N SER A 361 -16.46 17.79 -6.66
CA SER A 361 -16.70 16.44 -7.14
C SER A 361 -15.58 15.50 -6.68
N PRO A 362 -15.90 14.29 -6.18
CA PRO A 362 -14.91 13.25 -5.94
C PRO A 362 -14.08 12.91 -7.20
N ALA A 363 -14.56 13.26 -8.39
CA ALA A 363 -13.87 13.08 -9.66
C ALA A 363 -12.61 13.98 -9.80
N PHE A 364 -12.61 15.18 -9.21
CA PHE A 364 -11.40 16.03 -9.15
C PHE A 364 -10.27 15.35 -8.37
N PHE A 365 -10.63 14.58 -7.34
CA PHE A 365 -9.68 13.91 -6.45
C PHE A 365 -9.45 12.43 -6.81
N ALA A 366 -10.17 11.91 -7.80
CA ALA A 366 -9.98 10.57 -8.33
C ALA A 366 -8.62 10.46 -9.02
N ALA A 367 -7.80 9.48 -8.65
CA ALA A 367 -6.64 9.14 -9.48
C ALA A 367 -7.13 8.58 -10.81
N PRO A 368 -6.29 8.74 -11.83
CA PRO A 368 -6.64 8.32 -13.17
C PRO A 368 -6.90 6.82 -13.19
N HIS A 369 -7.68 6.44 -14.19
CA HIS A 369 -7.50 5.15 -14.84
C HIS A 369 -6.06 5.11 -15.41
N ALA A 370 -5.10 4.67 -14.61
CA ALA A 370 -3.69 4.66 -14.97
C ALA A 370 -2.95 3.42 -14.49
N MET A 371 -1.95 3.03 -15.27
CA MET A 371 -1.01 1.97 -14.90
C MET A 371 0.10 2.51 -14.01
N HIS A 372 0.36 1.81 -12.91
CA HIS A 372 1.53 1.99 -12.08
C HIS A 372 2.43 0.77 -12.17
N LEU A 373 3.75 0.99 -12.15
CA LEU A 373 4.70 -0.12 -12.19
C LEU A 373 4.71 -0.88 -10.86
N GLU A 374 4.85 -0.15 -9.75
CA GLU A 374 4.65 -0.69 -8.42
C GLU A 374 3.70 0.21 -7.66
N PRO A 375 2.38 0.02 -7.78
CA PRO A 375 1.43 0.89 -7.12
C PRO A 375 1.57 0.84 -5.59
N PRO A 376 1.22 1.91 -4.88
CA PRO A 376 1.09 1.84 -3.43
C PRO A 376 0.00 0.83 -3.08
N ARG A 377 0.39 -0.27 -2.43
CA ARG A 377 -0.50 -1.42 -2.13
C ARG A 377 -1.28 -1.26 -0.84
N ARG A 378 -1.60 -0.05 -0.45
CA ARG A 378 -2.17 0.21 0.85
C ARG A 378 -3.68 0.10 0.68
N ILE A 379 -4.24 -1.10 0.91
CA ILE A 379 -5.59 -1.44 0.44
C ILE A 379 -6.65 -1.16 1.51
N LEU A 380 -6.43 -1.68 2.72
CA LEU A 380 -7.48 -1.77 3.73
C LEU A 380 -7.52 -0.58 4.68
N ALA A 381 -6.36 -0.14 5.19
CA ALA A 381 -6.30 1.10 5.96
C ALA A 381 -6.86 2.25 5.12
N ASP A 382 -6.50 2.27 3.86
CA ASP A 382 -6.78 3.25 2.84
C ASP A 382 -8.22 3.30 2.32
N ALA A 383 -8.85 2.13 2.15
CA ALA A 383 -10.28 2.06 1.90
C ALA A 383 -11.09 2.67 3.04
N VAL A 384 -10.66 2.47 4.29
CA VAL A 384 -11.31 2.97 5.50
C VAL A 384 -11.02 4.43 5.74
N CYS A 385 -9.75 4.81 5.62
CA CYS A 385 -9.20 6.04 6.14
C CYS A 385 -9.34 7.23 5.21
N THR A 386 -9.65 7.01 3.92
CA THR A 386 -9.75 8.13 2.97
C THR A 386 -11.16 8.44 2.51
N ARG A 387 -12.07 7.44 2.43
CA ARG A 387 -13.49 7.76 2.20
C ARG A 387 -14.12 8.52 3.36
N LEU A 388 -13.50 8.44 4.54
CA LEU A 388 -13.85 9.25 5.69
C LEU A 388 -13.20 10.66 5.67
N LEU A 389 -12.60 11.09 4.56
CA LEU A 389 -12.00 12.43 4.39
C LEU A 389 -12.75 13.27 3.36
N TYR A 390 -12.44 14.57 3.34
CA TYR A 390 -12.84 15.45 2.26
C TYR A 390 -12.13 15.06 0.94
N PRO A 391 -12.82 15.10 -0.22
CA PRO A 391 -14.19 15.59 -0.44
C PRO A 391 -15.30 14.58 -0.12
N PHE A 392 -15.00 13.29 0.07
CA PHE A 392 -15.99 12.21 0.13
C PHE A 392 -17.05 12.40 1.22
N VAL A 393 -16.62 12.73 2.45
CA VAL A 393 -17.56 13.00 3.56
C VAL A 393 -18.29 14.34 3.44
N GLY A 394 -17.87 15.19 2.50
CA GLY A 394 -18.41 16.53 2.29
C GLY A 394 -18.05 17.51 3.42
N LYS A 395 -18.81 18.62 3.47
CA LYS A 395 -18.62 19.69 4.46
C LYS A 395 -19.00 19.25 5.87
N PHE A 396 -18.33 19.86 6.85
CA PHE A 396 -18.72 19.79 8.25
C PHE A 396 -20.10 20.44 8.43
N ILE A 397 -21.00 19.76 9.13
CA ILE A 397 -22.38 20.23 9.41
C ILE A 397 -22.59 20.55 10.89
N GLY A 398 -21.53 20.47 11.70
CA GLY A 398 -21.56 20.84 13.11
C GLY A 398 -21.36 22.34 13.34
N THR A 399 -21.50 22.75 14.60
CA THR A 399 -21.21 24.10 15.07
C THR A 399 -19.72 24.24 15.40
N GLY A 400 -19.10 25.34 14.97
CA GLY A 400 -17.68 25.62 15.24
C GLY A 400 -16.73 24.98 14.25
N ASP A 401 -15.47 24.84 14.65
CA ASP A 401 -14.44 24.25 13.81
C ASP A 401 -14.57 22.72 13.70
N PRO A 402 -14.25 22.11 12.54
CA PRO A 402 -14.26 20.67 12.42
C PRO A 402 -13.14 20.04 13.29
N PRO A 403 -13.42 18.97 14.05
CA PRO A 403 -12.48 18.40 15.01
C PRO A 403 -11.30 17.66 14.36
N THR A 404 -11.42 17.30 13.09
CA THR A 404 -10.41 16.51 12.34
C THR A 404 -9.77 17.31 11.19
N GLY A 405 -9.54 18.62 11.43
CA GLY A 405 -8.89 19.54 10.50
C GLY A 405 -9.74 20.74 10.11
N LYS A 406 -9.09 21.82 9.67
CA LYS A 406 -9.74 23.02 9.12
C LYS A 406 -9.29 23.23 7.67
N PRO A 407 -10.20 23.58 6.73
CA PRO A 407 -11.65 23.79 6.90
C PRO A 407 -12.49 22.52 6.77
N ALA A 408 -11.87 21.34 6.59
CA ALA A 408 -12.55 20.08 6.32
C ALA A 408 -11.87 18.91 7.05
N ARG A 409 -12.46 17.71 6.94
CA ARG A 409 -11.87 16.49 7.49
C ARG A 409 -10.66 16.06 6.66
N ILE A 410 -9.45 16.23 7.19
CA ILE A 410 -8.19 15.95 6.47
C ILE A 410 -7.45 14.71 6.99
N TYR A 411 -7.86 14.15 8.13
CA TYR A 411 -7.36 12.86 8.63
C TYR A 411 -8.48 12.06 9.33
N PRO A 412 -8.41 10.72 9.33
CA PRO A 412 -9.27 9.88 10.14
C PRO A 412 -8.71 9.79 11.56
N THR A 413 -9.51 9.28 12.48
CA THR A 413 -9.08 8.98 13.85
C THR A 413 -8.90 7.46 14.02
N PRO A 414 -8.05 7.00 14.95
CA PRO A 414 -7.96 5.58 15.29
C PRO A 414 -9.31 4.98 15.70
N TRP A 415 -10.22 5.79 16.24
CA TRP A 415 -11.55 5.35 16.66
C TRP A 415 -12.47 5.04 15.49
N ASP A 416 -12.27 5.64 14.30
CA ASP A 416 -13.04 5.27 13.11
C ASP A 416 -12.80 3.80 12.73
N LEU A 417 -11.56 3.34 12.85
CA LEU A 417 -11.20 1.94 12.62
C LEU A 417 -11.81 1.03 13.69
N VAL A 418 -11.73 1.42 14.95
CA VAL A 418 -12.30 0.64 16.06
C VAL A 418 -13.84 0.56 15.97
N MET A 419 -14.49 1.64 15.53
CA MET A 419 -15.93 1.66 15.22
C MET A 419 -16.26 0.72 14.06
N LEU A 420 -15.44 0.73 13.00
CA LEU A 420 -15.61 -0.17 11.85
C LEU A 420 -15.47 -1.65 12.23
N LEU A 421 -14.60 -1.97 13.18
CA LEU A 421 -14.44 -3.32 13.73
C LEU A 421 -15.61 -3.76 14.63
N GLY A 422 -16.60 -2.89 14.86
CA GLY A 422 -17.86 -3.20 15.55
C GLY A 422 -17.96 -2.75 17.00
N HIS A 423 -17.00 -1.97 17.50
CA HIS A 423 -16.96 -1.60 18.92
C HIS A 423 -17.90 -0.42 19.24
N ARG A 424 -18.96 -0.67 20.01
CA ARG A 424 -20.01 0.32 20.34
C ARG A 424 -19.50 1.53 21.12
N SER A 425 -18.47 1.38 21.96
CA SER A 425 -17.93 2.52 22.71
C SER A 425 -17.17 3.50 21.82
N ALA A 426 -16.55 3.02 20.72
CA ALA A 426 -15.90 3.90 19.76
C ALA A 426 -16.95 4.73 18.99
N GLU A 427 -18.06 4.11 18.59
CA GLU A 427 -19.19 4.82 17.99
C GLU A 427 -19.73 5.92 18.92
N ARG A 428 -19.98 5.59 20.20
CA ARG A 428 -20.48 6.57 21.17
C ARG A 428 -19.53 7.75 21.35
N TRP A 429 -18.23 7.48 21.45
CA TRP A 429 -17.21 8.51 21.60
C TRP A 429 -17.14 9.41 20.35
N LEU A 430 -17.07 8.84 19.15
CA LEU A 430 -17.01 9.60 17.90
C LEU A 430 -18.23 10.52 17.71
N ARG A 431 -19.43 10.05 18.11
CA ARG A 431 -20.65 10.85 18.08
C ARG A 431 -20.65 11.98 19.11
N ALA A 432 -20.21 11.68 20.34
CA ALA A 432 -20.13 12.67 21.42
C ALA A 432 -19.18 13.82 21.07
N GLU A 433 -18.03 13.50 20.49
CA GLU A 433 -17.02 14.46 20.03
C GLU A 433 -17.37 15.15 18.69
N LYS A 434 -18.56 14.87 18.13
CA LYS A 434 -19.03 15.42 16.84
C LYS A 434 -18.10 15.11 15.66
N ILE A 435 -17.23 14.11 15.79
CA ILE A 435 -16.26 13.71 14.77
C ILE A 435 -16.96 13.10 13.55
N THR A 436 -18.19 12.59 13.69
CA THR A 436 -19.00 12.06 12.58
C THR A 436 -19.83 13.12 11.85
N ASN A 437 -19.78 14.40 12.23
CA ASN A 437 -20.70 15.44 11.75
C ASN A 437 -20.29 16.03 10.39
N TYR A 438 -20.22 15.18 9.37
CA TYR A 438 -20.01 15.58 7.98
C TYR A 438 -21.15 15.06 7.10
N ARG A 439 -21.53 15.85 6.09
CA ARG A 439 -22.73 15.62 5.25
C ARG A 439 -22.92 14.17 4.80
N ASN A 440 -21.86 13.53 4.33
CA ASN A 440 -21.90 12.18 3.76
C ASN A 440 -21.23 11.13 4.66
N TYR A 441 -20.75 11.47 5.86
CA TYR A 441 -19.96 10.56 6.71
C TYR A 441 -20.67 9.21 6.91
N LYS A 442 -21.96 9.22 7.27
CA LYS A 442 -22.72 8.00 7.50
C LYS A 442 -22.79 7.12 6.24
N ALA A 443 -23.06 7.72 5.08
CA ALA A 443 -23.14 6.98 3.82
C ALA A 443 -21.77 6.37 3.45
N GLU A 444 -20.69 7.13 3.61
CA GLU A 444 -19.33 6.65 3.35
C GLU A 444 -18.91 5.55 4.32
N PHE A 445 -19.20 5.72 5.61
CA PHE A 445 -18.93 4.72 6.63
C PHE A 445 -19.68 3.41 6.36
N GLU A 446 -20.95 3.48 5.96
CA GLU A 446 -21.75 2.30 5.61
C GLU A 446 -21.24 1.57 4.36
N ARG A 447 -20.72 2.30 3.36
CA ARG A 447 -20.06 1.68 2.21
C ARG A 447 -18.81 0.90 2.64
N ILE A 448 -17.97 1.51 3.48
CA ILE A 448 -16.77 0.84 4.02
C ILE A 448 -17.20 -0.39 4.83
N ARG A 449 -18.17 -0.25 5.73
CA ARG A 449 -18.68 -1.36 6.56
C ARG A 449 -19.22 -2.51 5.72
N SER A 450 -20.00 -2.21 4.69
CA SER A 450 -20.53 -3.20 3.75
C SER A 450 -19.42 -3.90 2.98
N PHE A 451 -18.39 -3.16 2.58
CA PHE A 451 -17.21 -3.73 1.95
C PHE A 451 -16.50 -4.73 2.90
N PHE A 452 -16.25 -4.38 4.16
CA PHE A 452 -15.65 -5.28 5.15
C PHE A 452 -16.53 -6.49 5.50
N ALA A 453 -17.85 -6.32 5.50
CA ALA A 453 -18.78 -7.41 5.79
C ALA A 453 -18.76 -8.52 4.72
N ARG A 454 -18.39 -8.17 3.47
CA ARG A 454 -18.38 -9.09 2.32
C ARG A 454 -17.05 -9.81 2.09
N LEU A 455 -15.98 -9.40 2.75
CA LEU A 455 -14.70 -10.08 2.68
C LEU A 455 -14.77 -11.44 3.40
N ASP A 456 -14.50 -12.51 2.66
CA ASP A 456 -14.35 -13.85 3.23
C ASP A 456 -13.00 -14.01 3.98
N GLU A 457 -12.79 -15.14 4.63
CA GLU A 457 -11.57 -15.38 5.42
C GLU A 457 -10.28 -15.42 4.57
N ARG A 458 -10.39 -15.81 3.29
CA ARG A 458 -9.24 -15.87 2.37
C ARG A 458 -8.85 -14.48 1.88
N ALA A 459 -9.84 -13.67 1.52
CA ALA A 459 -9.71 -12.28 1.12
C ALA A 459 -9.28 -11.40 2.29
N GLY A 460 -9.83 -11.64 3.48
CA GLY A 460 -9.49 -10.91 4.70
C GLY A 460 -8.07 -11.14 5.22
N ASN A 461 -7.44 -12.25 4.82
CA ASN A 461 -6.06 -12.59 5.16
C ASN A 461 -5.14 -12.59 3.93
N CYS A 462 -5.47 -11.86 2.87
CA CYS A 462 -4.68 -11.86 1.62
C CYS A 462 -3.37 -11.05 1.70
N SER A 463 -3.14 -10.35 2.82
CA SER A 463 -1.89 -9.68 3.15
C SER A 463 -1.71 -9.58 4.66
N PHE A 464 -0.51 -9.19 5.07
CA PHE A 464 -0.19 -8.97 6.47
C PHE A 464 -1.07 -7.89 7.10
N GLU A 465 -1.24 -6.75 6.42
CA GLU A 465 -2.07 -5.63 6.89
C GLU A 465 -3.54 -6.01 7.06
N THR A 466 -4.10 -6.77 6.10
CA THR A 466 -5.51 -7.20 6.15
C THR A 466 -5.73 -8.26 7.20
N GLY A 467 -4.84 -9.25 7.28
CA GLY A 467 -4.95 -10.33 8.27
C GLY A 467 -4.90 -9.82 9.71
N TRP A 468 -4.11 -8.77 9.98
CA TRP A 468 -4.11 -8.11 11.29
C TRP A 468 -5.46 -7.49 11.63
N LEU A 469 -6.06 -6.73 10.71
CA LEU A 469 -7.37 -6.11 10.90
C LEU A 469 -8.48 -7.15 11.08
N PHE A 470 -8.44 -8.25 10.33
CA PHE A 470 -9.37 -9.37 10.47
C PHE A 470 -9.22 -10.08 11.83
N SER A 471 -7.99 -10.26 12.30
CA SER A 471 -7.71 -10.81 13.63
C SER A 471 -8.29 -9.90 14.73
N LEU A 472 -8.10 -8.59 14.62
CA LEU A 472 -8.69 -7.62 15.56
C LEU A 472 -10.22 -7.63 15.54
N ARG A 473 -10.86 -7.77 14.37
CA ARG A 473 -12.32 -7.87 14.25
C ARG A 473 -12.87 -9.05 15.06
N ARG A 474 -12.20 -10.21 15.02
CA ARG A 474 -12.60 -11.42 15.78
C ARG A 474 -12.50 -11.21 17.30
N LEU A 475 -11.59 -10.35 17.76
CA LEU A 475 -11.46 -9.97 19.16
C LEU A 475 -12.53 -8.95 19.56
N ALA A 476 -12.81 -7.97 18.69
CA ALA A 476 -13.76 -6.89 18.97
C ALA A 476 -15.23 -7.34 18.99
N GLY A 477 -15.60 -8.36 18.22
CA GLY A 477 -16.98 -8.88 18.14
C GLY A 477 -17.42 -9.79 19.29
N LYS A 478 -16.55 -10.04 20.28
CA LYS A 478 -16.81 -10.96 21.41
C LYS A 478 -16.85 -10.28 22.78
N VAL A 479 -16.92 -8.94 22.83
CA VAL A 479 -17.00 -8.16 24.07
C VAL A 479 -18.40 -7.57 24.25
#